data_AF-A0A812NAP6-F1
#
_entry.id   AF-A0A812NAP6-F1
#
_cell.length_a   1.000
_cell.length_b   1.000
_cell.length_c   1.000
_cell.angle_alpha   90.00
_cell.angle_beta   90.00
_cell.angle_gamma   90.00
#
_symmetry.space_group_name_H-M   'P 1'
#
loop_
_entity.id
_entity.type
_entity.pdbx_description
1 polymer ?
#
loop_
_entity_poly.entity_id
_entity_poly.type
_entity_poly.pdbx_seq_one_letter_code
_entity_poly.pdbx_strand_id
1 'polypeptide(L)'
;MTCYHSFLTDDILFQKLHSYVNSWLEMDKLEQDQFVFSRVRELALEQKIIQADSGKRIEKADDNEQAAQGLQYHILDVRICRKAFASLHLMGEHPRLRGLVSAVMQGRSQAPTDKRYLKRNQSQTSVKTGEVYSYLETLYESVAERLPEDDAVELDMSGDLGNQQDDSEAEESNVILLADCEASVTVGHDSKKYLPPGSIYDEYKQYLALGNEKCSFSTFIQVWQTHFAGILGFRGKRQHAMCATCTRHKLLLSCMPHAAARTRQRLLFERHLADQYRDRMIYWKTRGDSRALGSSTLSIIMDSVDQAKFAWPRSKVFRSKQFDAFHRPRLHITAAIAHGHAVMVYVAHSDVTQAGATTVDMLGHLLTRLKDSVPWLRP
;
A
#
# COMPACT_ATOMS: atom_id res chain seq x y z
N MET A 1 14.84 33.11 29.41
CA MET A 1 15.27 33.90 28.22
C MET A 1 16.63 34.57 28.41
N THR A 2 17.27 34.51 29.58
CA THR A 2 18.53 35.24 29.84
C THR A 2 19.74 34.76 29.03
N CYS A 3 19.81 33.48 28.64
CA CYS A 3 20.98 32.93 27.96
C CYS A 3 21.12 33.28 26.48
N TYR A 4 20.09 33.83 25.85
CA TYR A 4 20.14 34.26 24.44
C TYR A 4 20.35 35.76 24.27
N HIS A 5 20.35 36.52 25.37
CA HIS A 5 20.31 37.98 25.32
C HIS A 5 21.46 38.55 24.48
N SER A 6 22.69 38.09 24.70
CA SER A 6 23.87 38.55 23.93
C SER A 6 23.74 38.34 22.43
N PHE A 7 23.15 37.21 22.00
CA PHE A 7 22.91 36.93 20.58
C PHE A 7 21.80 37.79 19.97
N LEU A 8 20.87 38.29 20.78
CA LEU A 8 19.76 39.12 20.30
C LEU A 8 20.08 40.62 20.31
N THR A 9 21.09 41.04 21.07
CA THR A 9 21.50 42.45 21.18
C THR A 9 22.64 42.83 20.23
N ASP A 10 23.40 41.86 19.73
CA ASP A 10 24.54 42.09 18.84
C ASP A 10 24.27 41.45 17.48
N ASP A 11 24.04 42.28 16.47
CA ASP A 11 23.73 41.85 15.09
C ASP A 11 24.85 41.00 14.48
N ILE A 12 26.12 41.29 14.78
CA ILE A 12 27.26 40.54 14.24
C ILE A 12 27.26 39.14 14.85
N LEU A 13 27.05 39.05 16.17
CA LEU A 13 26.97 37.78 16.88
C LEU A 13 25.75 36.96 16.42
N PHE A 14 24.62 37.62 16.18
CA PHE A 14 23.42 36.99 15.62
C PHE A 14 23.69 36.37 14.25
N GLN A 15 24.34 37.10 13.33
CA GLN A 15 24.67 36.58 12.00
C GLN A 15 25.63 35.38 12.06
N LYS A 16 26.63 35.42 12.96
CA LYS A 16 27.51 34.26 13.21
C LYS A 16 26.74 33.06 13.75
N LEU A 17 25.81 33.28 14.70
CA LEU A 17 24.98 32.21 15.23
C LEU A 17 24.06 31.62 14.15
N HIS A 18 23.49 32.47 13.29
CA HIS A 18 22.65 32.03 12.18
C HIS A 18 23.43 31.17 11.19
N SER A 19 24.63 31.61 10.78
CA SER A 19 25.53 30.81 9.94
C SER A 19 25.90 29.47 10.58
N TYR A 20 26.17 29.48 11.89
CA TYR A 20 26.47 28.28 12.66
C TYR A 20 25.31 27.28 12.63
N VAL A 21 24.08 27.74 12.92
CA VAL A 21 22.88 26.89 12.92
C VAL A 21 22.57 26.34 11.52
N ASN A 22 22.79 27.12 10.47
CA ASN A 22 22.59 26.65 9.09
C ASN A 22 23.60 25.55 8.72
N SER A 23 24.89 25.74 9.04
CA SER A 23 25.89 24.69 8.81
C SER A 23 25.59 23.39 9.56
N TRP A 24 24.98 23.51 10.75
CA TRP A 24 24.54 22.36 11.54
C TRP A 24 23.34 21.63 10.93
N LEU A 25 22.40 22.37 10.33
CA LEU A 25 21.22 21.80 9.69
C LEU A 25 21.53 20.97 8.45
N GLU A 26 22.65 21.25 7.78
CA GLU A 26 23.10 20.51 6.59
C GLU A 26 23.75 19.15 6.93
N MET A 27 24.19 18.95 8.17
CA MET A 27 24.84 17.71 8.62
C MET A 27 23.84 16.57 8.83
N ASP A 28 24.27 15.34 8.55
CA ASP A 28 23.46 14.17 8.90
C ASP A 28 23.38 13.96 10.42
N LYS A 29 22.45 13.12 10.89
CA LYS A 29 22.21 12.94 12.33
C LYS A 29 23.40 12.35 13.10
N LEU A 30 24.23 11.53 12.46
CA LEU A 30 25.44 10.94 13.05
C LEU A 30 26.57 11.97 13.08
N GLU A 31 26.72 12.75 12.01
CA GLU A 31 27.65 13.89 11.95
C GLU A 31 27.32 14.93 13.02
N GLN A 32 26.04 15.25 13.21
CA GLN A 32 25.55 16.10 14.29
C GLN A 32 25.99 15.58 15.67
N ASP A 33 25.74 14.30 15.96
CA ASP A 33 26.15 13.70 17.24
C ASP A 33 27.67 13.71 17.45
N GLN A 34 28.43 13.44 16.39
CA GLN A 34 29.89 13.47 16.42
C GLN A 34 30.45 14.89 16.63
N PHE A 35 29.84 15.88 16.00
CA PHE A 35 30.21 17.29 16.16
C PHE A 35 29.94 17.76 17.60
N VAL A 36 28.74 17.52 18.15
CA VAL A 36 28.44 17.91 19.54
C VAL A 36 29.28 17.15 20.55
N PHE A 37 29.54 15.88 20.31
CA PHE A 37 30.46 15.10 21.15
C PHE A 37 31.86 15.73 21.18
N SER A 38 32.40 16.09 20.01
CA SER A 38 33.73 16.72 19.88
C SER A 38 33.74 18.07 20.60
N ARG A 39 32.69 18.89 20.42
CA ARG A 39 32.57 20.19 21.06
C ARG A 39 32.47 20.10 22.59
N VAL A 40 31.70 19.15 23.10
CA VAL A 40 31.59 18.89 24.55
C VAL A 40 32.93 18.40 25.12
N ARG A 41 33.68 17.59 24.35
CA ARG A 41 35.02 17.13 24.73
C ARG A 41 36.02 18.28 24.78
N GLU A 42 36.02 19.17 23.79
CA GLU A 42 36.84 20.40 23.79
C GLU A 42 36.57 21.24 25.03
N LEU A 43 35.30 21.54 25.32
CA LEU A 43 34.91 22.31 26.51
C LEU A 43 35.38 21.63 27.81
N ALA A 44 35.31 20.31 27.89
CA ALA A 44 35.77 19.55 29.05
C ALA A 44 37.30 19.57 29.20
N LEU A 45 38.05 19.60 28.09
CA LEU A 45 39.52 19.75 28.09
C LEU A 45 39.94 21.17 28.48
N GLU A 46 39.31 22.20 27.89
CA GLU A 46 39.55 23.62 28.21
C GLU A 46 39.32 23.92 29.70
N GLN A 47 38.28 23.33 30.28
CA GLN A 47 37.94 23.45 31.70
C GLN A 47 38.73 22.50 32.61
N LYS A 48 39.69 21.74 32.06
CA LYS A 48 40.52 20.76 32.79
C LYS A 48 39.69 19.73 33.58
N ILE A 49 38.52 19.36 33.06
CA ILE A 49 37.65 18.33 33.67
C ILE A 49 38.15 16.91 33.32
N ILE A 50 38.70 16.75 32.12
CA ILE A 50 39.27 15.50 31.60
C ILE A 50 40.73 15.71 31.16
N GLN A 51 41.57 14.67 31.18
CA GLN A 51 42.95 14.74 30.68
C GLN A 51 43.02 14.45 29.18
N ALA A 52 43.91 15.15 28.47
CA ALA A 52 44.12 14.98 27.03
C ALA A 52 44.55 13.55 26.66
N ASP A 53 45.48 12.96 27.41
CA ASP A 53 46.13 11.70 27.03
C ASP A 53 45.31 10.46 27.37
N SER A 54 44.55 10.50 28.47
CA SER A 54 43.81 9.33 28.96
C SER A 54 42.31 9.41 28.68
N GLY A 55 41.78 10.60 28.43
CA GLY A 55 40.33 10.87 28.45
C GLY A 55 39.69 10.63 29.82
N LYS A 56 40.44 10.13 30.81
CA LYS A 56 39.92 9.84 32.14
C LYS A 56 39.76 11.14 32.91
N ARG A 57 38.78 11.14 33.80
CA ARG A 57 38.56 12.20 34.77
C ARG A 57 39.80 12.31 35.65
N ILE A 58 40.24 13.54 35.91
CA ILE A 58 41.37 13.79 36.82
C ILE A 58 40.94 13.36 38.23
N GLU A 59 41.47 12.24 38.73
CA GLU A 59 41.16 11.71 40.07
C GLU A 59 41.76 12.56 41.21
N LYS A 60 42.53 13.60 40.89
CA LYS A 60 43.25 14.46 41.84
C LYS A 60 42.83 15.93 41.78
N ALA A 61 41.56 16.20 42.05
CA ALA A 61 41.17 17.53 42.53
C ALA A 61 40.82 17.38 44.01
N ASP A 62 41.82 17.61 44.87
CA ASP A 62 41.63 17.77 46.31
C ASP A 62 40.48 18.75 46.57
N ASP A 63 39.43 18.30 47.26
CA ASP A 63 38.41 19.00 48.07
C ASP A 63 37.91 20.42 47.71
N ASN A 64 38.18 20.93 46.52
CA ASN A 64 37.88 22.32 46.16
C ASN A 64 36.66 22.41 45.23
N GLU A 65 35.84 23.42 45.49
CA GLU A 65 34.53 23.80 44.92
C GLU A 65 34.35 23.69 43.39
N GLN A 66 35.43 23.48 42.64
CA GLN A 66 35.43 23.33 41.18
C GLN A 66 34.77 22.02 40.68
N ALA A 67 34.82 20.92 41.45
CA ALA A 67 34.16 19.68 41.03
C ALA A 67 32.63 19.76 41.03
N ALA A 68 32.04 20.69 41.79
CA ALA A 68 30.60 20.93 41.85
C ALA A 68 30.10 21.85 40.72
N GLN A 69 30.98 22.66 40.13
CA GLN A 69 30.65 23.51 38.98
C GLN A 69 30.64 22.64 37.73
N GLY A 70 29.48 22.07 37.40
CA GLY A 70 29.31 21.27 36.18
C GLY A 70 29.78 21.99 34.90
N LEU A 71 29.93 21.23 33.81
CA LEU A 71 30.45 21.72 32.52
C LEU A 71 29.79 23.05 32.10
N GLN A 72 30.62 24.07 31.89
CA GLN A 72 30.18 25.37 31.37
C GLN A 72 30.12 25.31 29.84
N TYR A 73 29.02 25.77 29.24
CA TYR A 73 28.82 25.72 27.79
C TYR A 73 29.08 27.08 27.17
N HIS A 74 29.85 27.11 26.07
CA HIS A 74 30.12 28.32 25.30
C HIS A 74 29.88 28.06 23.82
N ILE A 75 29.21 29.01 23.15
CA ILE A 75 29.04 29.05 21.69
C ILE A 75 29.43 30.45 21.24
N LEU A 76 30.36 30.55 20.27
CA LEU A 76 30.89 31.83 19.78
C LEU A 76 31.36 32.74 20.93
N ASP A 77 32.13 32.16 21.86
CA ASP A 77 32.67 32.81 23.07
C ASP A 77 31.63 33.35 24.07
N VAL A 78 30.33 33.10 23.84
CA VAL A 78 29.26 33.47 24.76
C VAL A 78 28.86 32.29 25.64
N ARG A 79 28.87 32.52 26.96
CA ARG A 79 28.44 31.54 27.96
C ARG A 79 26.93 31.34 27.90
N ILE A 80 26.52 30.09 27.76
CA ILE A 80 25.10 29.71 27.71
C ILE A 80 24.79 28.60 28.71
N CYS A 81 23.51 28.46 29.06
CA CYS A 81 23.07 27.32 29.87
C CYS A 81 22.99 26.05 29.03
N ARG A 82 23.02 24.90 29.70
CA ARG A 82 22.90 23.57 29.07
C ARG A 82 21.65 23.44 28.19
N LYS A 83 20.51 23.96 28.65
CA LYS A 83 19.26 23.91 27.89
C LYS A 83 19.36 24.71 26.59
N ALA A 84 19.99 25.89 26.63
CA ALA A 84 20.24 26.69 25.43
C ALA A 84 21.20 25.99 24.47
N PHE A 85 22.27 25.37 25.00
CA PHE A 85 23.18 24.57 24.18
C PHE A 85 22.45 23.42 23.47
N ALA A 86 21.57 22.70 24.18
CA ALA A 86 20.75 21.63 23.59
C ALA A 86 19.80 22.17 22.50
N SER A 87 19.10 23.27 22.79
CA SER A 87 18.17 23.91 21.85
C SER A 87 18.85 24.43 20.58
N LEU A 88 20.04 25.05 20.68
CA LEU A 88 20.78 25.56 19.52
C LEU A 88 21.26 24.44 18.58
N HIS A 89 21.49 23.24 19.10
CA HIS A 89 21.83 22.05 18.32
C HIS A 89 20.60 21.21 17.96
N LEU A 90 19.38 21.74 18.15
CA LEU A 90 18.12 21.06 17.85
C LEU A 90 18.04 19.64 18.43
N MET A 91 18.58 19.46 19.64
CA MET A 91 18.55 18.19 20.36
C MET A 91 17.85 18.33 21.70
N GLY A 92 17.12 17.28 22.08
CA GLY A 92 16.55 17.19 23.42
C GLY A 92 17.66 17.12 24.49
N GLU A 93 17.49 17.88 25.58
CA GLU A 93 18.43 17.88 26.71
C GLU A 93 18.58 16.46 27.32
N HIS A 94 17.47 15.71 27.32
CA HIS A 94 17.41 14.32 27.74
C HIS A 94 16.60 13.53 26.69
N PRO A 95 17.04 12.35 26.22
CA PRO A 95 18.25 11.59 26.62
C PRO A 95 19.52 11.90 25.81
N ARG A 96 19.40 12.59 24.66
CA ARG A 96 20.47 12.68 23.65
C ARG A 96 21.72 13.41 24.17
N LEU A 97 21.61 14.67 24.56
CA LEU A 97 22.76 15.44 25.05
C LEU A 97 23.37 14.83 26.32
N ARG A 98 22.54 14.31 27.24
CA ARG A 98 23.02 13.61 28.44
C ARG A 98 23.87 12.39 28.09
N GLY A 99 23.48 11.61 27.07
CA GLY A 99 24.26 10.47 26.59
C GLY A 99 25.63 10.89 26.06
N LEU A 100 25.68 11.95 25.25
CA LEU A 100 26.93 12.50 24.70
C LEU A 100 27.86 13.02 25.80
N VAL A 101 27.35 13.83 26.72
CA VAL A 101 28.13 14.35 27.86
C VAL A 101 28.64 13.19 28.74
N SER A 102 27.79 12.20 29.02
CA SER A 102 28.20 11.02 29.79
C SER A 102 29.32 10.23 29.09
N ALA A 103 29.26 10.10 27.76
CA ALA A 103 30.28 9.42 26.98
C ALA A 103 31.62 10.18 27.01
N VAL A 104 31.60 11.51 26.94
CA VAL A 104 32.79 12.37 27.09
C VAL A 104 33.40 12.22 28.49
N MET A 105 32.58 12.27 29.54
CA MET A 105 33.05 12.14 30.93
C MET A 105 33.60 10.74 31.25
N GLN A 106 33.20 9.72 30.48
CA GLN A 106 33.77 8.37 30.54
C GLN A 106 35.08 8.22 29.75
N GLY A 107 35.54 9.26 29.06
CA GLY A 107 36.76 9.23 28.27
C GLY A 107 36.66 8.45 26.96
N ARG A 108 35.45 8.32 26.39
CA ARG A 108 35.30 7.67 25.07
C ARG A 108 35.99 8.52 23.99
N SER A 109 36.55 7.86 22.98
CA SER A 109 37.18 8.53 21.84
C SER A 109 36.17 9.00 20.79
N GLN A 110 34.98 8.41 20.74
CA GLN A 110 33.94 8.66 19.73
C GLN A 110 32.55 8.79 20.34
N ALA A 111 31.66 9.47 19.63
CA ALA A 111 30.27 9.61 20.02
C ALA A 111 29.57 8.22 20.03
N PRO A 112 28.70 7.94 21.02
CA PRO A 112 27.87 6.74 20.98
C PRO A 112 26.95 6.77 19.75
N THR A 113 27.11 5.81 18.87
CA THR A 113 26.30 5.68 17.65
C THR A 113 24.86 5.29 18.00
N ASP A 114 23.90 6.16 17.71
CA ASP A 114 22.48 5.79 17.81
C ASP A 114 22.10 4.91 16.62
N LYS A 115 21.77 3.65 16.91
CA LYS A 115 21.41 2.64 15.90
C LYS A 115 20.19 3.05 15.07
N ARG A 116 19.38 4.02 15.53
CA ARG A 116 18.24 4.56 14.78
C ARG A 116 18.67 5.33 13.52
N TYR A 117 19.85 5.96 13.56
CA TYR A 117 20.35 6.77 12.44
C TYR A 117 21.30 6.01 11.51
N LEU A 118 21.73 4.80 11.90
CA LEU A 118 22.42 3.92 10.98
C LEU A 118 21.46 3.55 9.86
N LYS A 119 21.79 3.95 8.62
CA LYS A 119 21.13 3.43 7.43
C LYS A 119 21.21 1.90 7.53
N ARG A 120 20.06 1.26 7.74
CA ARG A 120 19.97 -0.19 7.82
C ARG A 120 20.46 -0.70 6.47
N ASN A 121 21.69 -1.24 6.42
CA ASN A 121 22.18 -1.94 5.23
C ASN A 121 21.05 -2.85 4.76
N GLN A 122 20.67 -2.74 3.48
CA GLN A 122 19.60 -3.54 2.86
C GLN A 122 19.74 -4.97 3.35
N SER A 123 18.93 -5.32 4.34
CA SER A 123 19.00 -6.63 4.97
C SER A 123 18.57 -7.62 3.92
N GLN A 124 19.24 -8.77 3.87
CA GLN A 124 18.81 -9.91 3.07
C GLN A 124 17.29 -10.02 3.11
N THR A 125 16.68 -10.01 1.93
CA THR A 125 15.24 -10.07 1.74
C THR A 125 14.71 -11.23 2.59
N SER A 126 13.84 -10.92 3.56
CA SER A 126 13.28 -11.94 4.45
C SER A 126 12.61 -13.03 3.61
N VAL A 127 12.73 -14.30 4.00
CA VAL A 127 12.00 -15.41 3.35
C VAL A 127 10.50 -15.08 3.25
N LYS A 128 9.96 -14.40 4.27
CA LYS A 128 8.55 -13.95 4.28
C LYS A 128 8.23 -12.90 3.23
N THR A 129 9.18 -12.01 2.92
CA THR A 129 9.03 -11.06 1.82
C THR A 129 8.95 -11.78 0.48
N GLY A 130 9.75 -12.83 0.28
CA GLY A 130 9.69 -13.67 -0.92
C GLY A 130 8.39 -14.45 -1.07
N GLU A 131 7.86 -15.01 0.02
CA GLU A 131 6.55 -15.69 0.05
C GLU A 131 5.41 -14.75 -0.35
N VAL A 132 5.35 -13.54 0.24
CA VAL A 132 4.33 -12.53 -0.10
C VAL A 132 4.47 -12.10 -1.56
N TYR A 133 5.70 -11.86 -2.03
CA TYR A 133 5.95 -11.50 -3.42
C TYR A 133 5.40 -12.58 -4.37
N SER A 134 5.73 -13.84 -4.12
CA SER A 134 5.27 -14.97 -4.94
C SER A 134 3.75 -15.12 -4.96
N TYR A 135 3.08 -14.86 -3.82
CA TYR A 135 1.63 -14.83 -3.73
C TYR A 135 1.01 -13.72 -4.60
N LEU A 136 1.51 -12.48 -4.47
CA LEU A 136 1.01 -11.33 -5.22
C LEU A 136 1.30 -11.45 -6.72
N GLU A 137 2.45 -12.02 -7.10
CA GLU A 137 2.81 -12.38 -8.47
C GLU A 137 1.80 -13.38 -9.05
N THR A 138 1.50 -14.45 -8.30
CA THR A 138 0.49 -15.44 -8.69
C THR A 138 -0.88 -14.78 -8.90
N LEU A 139 -1.28 -13.85 -8.02
CA LEU A 139 -2.51 -13.09 -8.19
C LEU A 139 -2.48 -12.20 -9.44
N TYR A 140 -1.36 -11.53 -9.72
CA TYR A 140 -1.19 -10.69 -10.90
C TYR A 140 -1.29 -11.48 -12.21
N GLU A 141 -0.67 -12.66 -12.27
CA GLU A 141 -0.67 -13.51 -13.46
C GLU A 141 -2.00 -14.21 -13.67
N SER A 142 -2.57 -14.75 -12.59
CA SER A 142 -3.75 -15.60 -12.67
C SER A 142 -5.05 -14.81 -12.47
N VAL A 143 -5.21 -14.07 -11.37
CA VAL A 143 -6.50 -13.50 -10.96
C VAL A 143 -6.76 -12.13 -11.57
N ALA A 144 -5.76 -11.26 -11.57
CA ALA A 144 -5.89 -9.89 -12.02
C ALA A 144 -6.16 -9.83 -13.53
N GLU A 145 -7.01 -8.89 -13.95
CA GLU A 145 -7.34 -8.70 -15.37
C GLU A 145 -7.15 -7.25 -15.80
N ARG A 146 -6.94 -7.03 -17.10
CA ARG A 146 -6.94 -5.69 -17.67
C ARG A 146 -8.39 -5.20 -17.81
N LEU A 147 -8.66 -3.99 -17.36
CA LEU A 147 -9.95 -3.36 -17.56
C LEU A 147 -9.92 -2.57 -18.88
N PRO A 148 -11.00 -2.60 -19.69
CA PRO A 148 -11.08 -1.82 -20.93
C PRO A 148 -10.97 -0.30 -20.72
N GLU A 149 -11.25 0.17 -19.51
CA GLU A 149 -11.22 1.59 -19.14
C GLU A 149 -9.79 2.17 -19.19
N ASP A 150 -8.77 1.35 -18.94
CA ASP A 150 -7.36 1.75 -19.02
C ASP A 150 -6.88 1.90 -20.48
N ASP A 151 -7.50 1.17 -21.42
CA ASP A 151 -7.22 1.32 -22.85
C ASP A 151 -7.97 2.53 -23.47
N ALA A 152 -8.95 3.09 -22.74
CA ALA A 152 -9.81 4.18 -23.21
C ALA A 152 -9.27 5.59 -22.88
N VAL A 153 -8.02 5.69 -22.42
CA VAL A 153 -7.36 6.97 -22.16
C VAL A 153 -6.97 7.65 -23.48
N GLU A 154 -7.98 8.26 -24.12
CA GLU A 154 -7.86 9.54 -24.87
C GLU A 154 -9.22 10.14 -25.27
N LEU A 155 -10.36 9.65 -24.75
CA LEU A 155 -11.67 10.27 -25.01
C LEU A 155 -12.27 10.86 -23.72
N ASP A 156 -11.71 12.02 -23.36
CA ASP A 156 -12.25 13.11 -22.55
C ASP A 156 -13.49 12.77 -21.69
N MET A 157 -13.23 12.44 -20.43
CA MET A 157 -14.23 12.12 -19.40
C MET A 157 -14.28 13.19 -18.30
N SER A 158 -14.24 14.47 -18.67
CA SER A 158 -14.69 15.56 -17.80
C SER A 158 -16.22 15.58 -17.73
N GLY A 159 -16.81 14.66 -16.97
CA GLY A 159 -18.26 14.52 -16.87
C GLY A 159 -18.71 14.05 -15.49
N ASP A 160 -18.74 15.01 -14.56
CA ASP A 160 -19.68 15.10 -13.42
C ASP A 160 -19.82 13.86 -12.51
N LEU A 161 -18.90 13.73 -11.55
CA LEU A 161 -19.00 12.78 -10.43
C LEU A 161 -19.87 13.37 -9.30
N GLY A 162 -21.18 13.26 -9.45
CA GLY A 162 -22.14 13.52 -8.38
C GLY A 162 -22.27 12.33 -7.41
N ASN A 163 -22.09 12.60 -6.12
CA ASN A 163 -22.41 11.77 -4.95
C ASN A 163 -21.50 10.56 -4.62
N GLN A 164 -20.40 10.83 -3.90
CA GLN A 164 -19.54 9.87 -3.18
C GLN A 164 -19.58 10.14 -1.66
N GLN A 165 -20.70 9.87 -0.98
CA GLN A 165 -20.80 10.18 0.47
C GLN A 165 -20.93 8.99 1.42
N ASP A 166 -20.94 7.75 0.92
CA ASP A 166 -21.19 6.55 1.74
C ASP A 166 -20.08 5.48 1.70
N ASP A 167 -18.90 5.76 1.14
CA ASP A 167 -17.84 4.76 0.89
C ASP A 167 -16.52 5.02 1.66
N SER A 168 -16.53 5.86 2.72
CA SER A 168 -15.30 6.41 3.34
C SER A 168 -14.33 5.38 3.93
N GLU A 169 -14.76 4.36 4.68
CA GLU A 169 -13.81 3.53 5.47
C GLU A 169 -12.88 2.64 4.61
N ALA A 170 -13.36 2.15 3.46
CA ALA A 170 -12.56 1.27 2.60
C ALA A 170 -11.77 2.06 1.55
N GLU A 171 -12.29 3.21 1.10
CA GLU A 171 -11.51 4.13 0.26
C GLU A 171 -10.41 4.79 1.08
N GLU A 172 -10.66 5.21 2.33
CA GLU A 172 -9.62 5.74 3.22
C GLU A 172 -8.49 4.72 3.42
N SER A 173 -8.83 3.45 3.65
CA SER A 173 -7.81 2.40 3.81
C SER A 173 -6.93 2.23 2.57
N ASN A 174 -7.46 2.40 1.36
CA ASN A 174 -6.70 2.28 0.10
C ASN A 174 -5.99 3.60 -0.29
N VAL A 175 -6.60 4.75 -0.01
CA VAL A 175 -6.09 6.10 -0.32
C VAL A 175 -4.94 6.49 0.60
N ILE A 176 -5.03 6.19 1.89
CA ILE A 176 -3.95 6.43 2.87
C ILE A 176 -2.67 5.66 2.48
N LEU A 177 -2.79 4.55 1.75
CA LEU A 177 -1.65 3.71 1.36
C LEU A 177 -0.95 4.12 0.07
N LEU A 178 -1.58 4.97 -0.75
CA LEU A 178 -1.10 5.37 -2.07
C LEU A 178 -0.38 6.72 -2.09
N ALA A 179 -0.50 7.53 -1.03
CA ALA A 179 -0.08 8.93 -1.03
C ALA A 179 1.43 9.17 -1.19
N ASP A 180 2.30 8.20 -0.87
CA ASP A 180 3.75 8.42 -0.77
C ASP A 180 4.63 7.43 -1.56
N CYS A 181 4.08 6.68 -2.53
CA CYS A 181 4.85 5.63 -3.22
C CYS A 181 5.03 5.92 -4.72
N GLU A 182 6.18 6.49 -5.09
CA GLU A 182 6.74 6.36 -6.44
C GLU A 182 7.23 4.92 -6.61
N ALA A 183 6.30 3.99 -6.90
CA ALA A 183 6.66 2.60 -7.16
C ALA A 183 7.62 2.55 -8.36
N SER A 184 8.85 2.08 -8.14
CA SER A 184 9.75 1.78 -9.25
C SER A 184 9.12 0.64 -10.05
N VAL A 185 8.75 0.89 -11.31
CA VAL A 185 8.24 -0.13 -12.21
C VAL A 185 9.27 -1.26 -12.27
N THR A 186 8.95 -2.41 -11.68
CA THR A 186 9.78 -3.60 -11.77
C THR A 186 9.81 -4.06 -13.22
N VAL A 187 11.02 -4.36 -13.71
CA VAL A 187 11.27 -4.83 -15.08
C VAL A 187 10.50 -6.14 -15.30
N GLY A 188 9.44 -6.13 -16.10
CA GLY A 188 8.74 -7.34 -16.53
C GLY A 188 7.20 -7.29 -16.56
N HIS A 189 6.56 -6.27 -15.98
CA HIS A 189 5.10 -6.16 -16.02
C HIS A 189 4.61 -5.20 -17.11
N ASP A 190 3.91 -5.76 -18.10
CA ASP A 190 3.51 -5.03 -19.31
C ASP A 190 2.36 -4.03 -19.11
N SER A 191 1.60 -4.11 -18.01
CA SER A 191 0.51 -3.16 -17.73
C SER A 191 -0.02 -3.26 -16.30
N LYS A 192 -0.80 -2.26 -15.90
CA LYS A 192 -1.68 -2.35 -14.75
C LYS A 192 -2.75 -3.43 -14.97
N LYS A 193 -3.09 -4.16 -13.91
CA LYS A 193 -4.18 -5.14 -13.85
C LYS A 193 -4.97 -4.92 -12.55
N TYR A 194 -6.20 -5.41 -12.53
CA TYR A 194 -7.10 -5.23 -11.39
C TYR A 194 -7.61 -6.55 -10.84
N LEU A 195 -7.43 -6.70 -9.53
CA LEU A 195 -8.09 -7.69 -8.71
C LEU A 195 -9.60 -7.41 -8.64
N PRO A 196 -10.41 -8.44 -8.29
CA PRO A 196 -11.82 -8.26 -7.96
C PRO A 196 -12.01 -7.18 -6.88
N PRO A 197 -13.21 -6.58 -6.77
CA PRO A 197 -13.47 -5.57 -5.75
C PRO A 197 -13.14 -6.07 -4.33
N GLY A 198 -12.38 -5.28 -3.58
CA GLY A 198 -11.89 -5.65 -2.25
C GLY A 198 -10.95 -4.59 -1.68
N SER A 199 -10.26 -4.96 -0.60
CA SER A 199 -9.20 -4.15 0.01
C SER A 199 -7.91 -4.97 0.14
N ILE A 200 -6.78 -4.27 0.29
CA ILE A 200 -5.49 -4.91 0.58
C ILE A 200 -5.55 -5.76 1.84
N TYR A 201 -6.37 -5.33 2.82
CA TYR A 201 -6.57 -6.08 4.06
C TYR A 201 -7.32 -7.40 3.85
N ASP A 202 -8.31 -7.41 2.95
CA ASP A 202 -9.03 -8.64 2.59
C ASP A 202 -8.09 -9.64 1.88
N GLU A 203 -7.22 -9.15 1.00
CA GLU A 203 -6.20 -9.98 0.34
C GLU A 203 -5.16 -10.52 1.32
N TYR A 204 -4.74 -9.72 2.30
CA TYR A 204 -3.91 -10.21 3.38
C TYR A 204 -4.58 -11.32 4.19
N LYS A 205 -5.89 -11.21 4.47
CA LYS A 205 -6.65 -12.28 5.14
C LYS A 205 -6.69 -13.56 4.32
N GLN A 206 -6.86 -13.45 3.00
CA GLN A 206 -6.80 -14.60 2.09
C GLN A 206 -5.40 -15.24 2.13
N TYR A 207 -4.34 -14.43 2.07
CA TYR A 207 -2.96 -14.90 2.18
C TYR A 207 -2.70 -15.67 3.47
N LEU A 208 -3.20 -15.19 4.62
CA LEU A 208 -3.09 -15.90 5.90
C LEU A 208 -3.87 -17.23 5.87
N ALA A 209 -5.06 -17.25 5.28
CA ALA A 209 -5.91 -18.44 5.20
C ALA A 209 -5.29 -19.59 4.37
N LEU A 210 -4.31 -19.28 3.52
CA LEU A 210 -3.52 -20.28 2.78
C LEU A 210 -2.40 -20.94 3.62
N GLY A 211 -2.34 -20.67 4.94
CA GLY A 211 -1.36 -21.25 5.86
C GLY A 211 -0.17 -20.35 6.18
N ASN A 212 -0.20 -19.08 5.75
CA ASN A 212 0.88 -18.12 5.97
C ASN A 212 0.72 -17.31 7.27
N GLU A 213 0.22 -17.94 8.34
CA GLU A 213 -0.21 -17.31 9.61
C GLU A 213 0.85 -16.46 10.31
N LYS A 214 2.14 -16.66 9.98
CA LYS A 214 3.28 -15.97 10.62
C LYS A 214 3.67 -14.64 9.97
N CYS A 215 3.06 -14.27 8.86
CA CYS A 215 3.38 -13.00 8.19
C CYS A 215 2.65 -11.84 8.85
N SER A 216 3.35 -10.75 9.15
CA SER A 216 2.71 -9.53 9.63
C SER A 216 2.07 -8.74 8.48
N PHE A 217 1.00 -7.99 8.76
CA PHE A 217 0.38 -7.10 7.78
C PHE A 217 1.37 -6.02 7.27
N SER A 218 2.24 -5.52 8.16
CA SER A 218 3.27 -4.54 7.78
C SER A 218 4.28 -5.10 6.78
N THR A 219 4.64 -6.38 6.89
CA THR A 219 5.47 -7.04 5.87
C THR A 219 4.71 -7.17 4.56
N PHE A 220 3.45 -7.59 4.61
CA PHE A 220 2.62 -7.76 3.42
C PHE A 220 2.46 -6.45 2.64
N ILE A 221 2.13 -5.37 3.35
CA ILE A 221 1.88 -4.06 2.75
C ILE A 221 3.15 -3.43 2.19
N GLN A 222 4.30 -3.65 2.84
CA GLN A 222 5.58 -3.18 2.33
C GLN A 222 5.88 -3.81 0.96
N VAL A 223 5.64 -5.11 0.78
CA VAL A 223 5.82 -5.78 -0.53
C VAL A 223 4.85 -5.24 -1.55
N TRP A 224 3.57 -5.08 -1.17
CA TRP A 224 2.56 -4.48 -2.04
C TRP A 224 2.98 -3.10 -2.52
N GLN A 225 3.33 -2.18 -1.62
CA GLN A 225 3.71 -0.81 -1.95
C GLN A 225 4.97 -0.73 -2.80
N THR A 226 5.96 -1.57 -2.49
CA THR A 226 7.26 -1.54 -3.17
C THR A 226 7.17 -2.12 -4.60
N HIS A 227 6.39 -3.19 -4.81
CA HIS A 227 6.45 -3.95 -6.06
C HIS A 227 5.14 -3.96 -6.87
N PHE A 228 3.98 -3.86 -6.21
CA PHE A 228 2.69 -4.11 -6.86
C PHE A 228 1.76 -2.90 -6.93
N ALA A 229 1.94 -1.87 -6.12
CA ALA A 229 1.00 -0.73 -6.06
C ALA A 229 0.82 0.00 -7.39
N GLY A 230 1.86 0.06 -8.24
CA GLY A 230 1.79 0.65 -9.57
C GLY A 230 1.12 -0.24 -10.64
N ILE A 231 1.13 -1.55 -10.44
CA ILE A 231 0.74 -2.54 -11.47
C ILE A 231 -0.50 -3.36 -11.08
N LEU A 232 -0.91 -3.36 -9.83
CA LEU A 232 -2.01 -4.15 -9.29
C LEU A 232 -2.95 -3.24 -8.51
N GLY A 233 -4.18 -3.12 -8.99
CA GLY A 233 -5.25 -2.36 -8.35
C GLY A 233 -6.44 -3.22 -7.94
N PHE A 234 -7.42 -2.62 -7.26
CA PHE A 234 -8.73 -3.24 -7.03
C PHE A 234 -9.76 -2.60 -7.97
N ARG A 235 -10.66 -3.41 -8.51
CA ARG A 235 -11.82 -2.89 -9.27
C ARG A 235 -12.75 -2.05 -8.39
N GLY A 236 -13.41 -1.09 -9.02
CA GLY A 236 -14.50 -0.35 -8.38
C GLY A 236 -15.64 -1.28 -7.95
N LYS A 237 -16.18 -1.06 -6.75
CA LYS A 237 -17.23 -1.90 -6.12
C LYS A 237 -18.54 -2.02 -6.92
N ARG A 238 -18.76 -1.16 -7.93
CA ARG A 238 -20.05 -1.01 -8.63
C ARG A 238 -20.08 -1.59 -10.04
N GLN A 239 -19.02 -2.28 -10.49
CA GLN A 239 -19.00 -2.86 -11.84
C GLN A 239 -19.85 -4.14 -11.95
N HIS A 240 -20.22 -4.78 -10.83
CA HIS A 240 -21.03 -6.00 -10.82
C HIS A 240 -22.18 -5.93 -9.81
N ALA A 241 -23.23 -6.71 -10.06
CA ALA A 241 -24.33 -6.86 -9.12
C ALA A 241 -23.82 -7.45 -7.79
N MET A 242 -24.19 -6.83 -6.67
CA MET A 242 -23.85 -7.34 -5.35
C MET A 242 -24.54 -8.69 -5.10
N CYS A 243 -23.81 -9.65 -4.54
CA CYS A 243 -24.40 -10.93 -4.12
C CYS A 243 -25.49 -10.70 -3.07
N ALA A 244 -26.73 -11.08 -3.39
CA ALA A 244 -27.88 -10.91 -2.49
C ALA A 244 -27.67 -11.61 -1.13
N THR A 245 -26.99 -12.75 -1.12
CA THR A 245 -26.65 -13.49 0.11
C THR A 245 -25.68 -12.69 0.99
N CYS A 246 -24.62 -12.13 0.42
CA CYS A 246 -23.71 -11.22 1.14
C CYS A 246 -24.46 -10.02 1.72
N THR A 247 -25.30 -9.36 0.92
CA THR A 247 -26.10 -8.21 1.37
C THR A 247 -27.01 -8.60 2.54
N ARG A 248 -27.70 -9.74 2.44
CA ARG A 248 -28.53 -10.28 3.53
C ARG A 248 -27.72 -10.53 4.79
N HIS A 249 -26.54 -11.14 4.70
CA HIS A 249 -25.69 -11.38 5.86
C HIS A 249 -25.24 -10.08 6.53
N LYS A 250 -24.82 -9.08 5.75
CA LYS A 250 -24.40 -7.77 6.26
C LYS A 250 -25.54 -7.03 6.97
N LEU A 251 -26.73 -6.97 6.36
CA LEU A 251 -27.91 -6.35 6.96
C LEU A 251 -28.33 -7.05 8.26
N LEU A 252 -28.30 -8.38 8.28
CA LEU A 252 -28.58 -9.15 9.48
C LEU A 252 -27.57 -8.86 10.59
N LEU A 253 -26.28 -8.74 10.26
CA LEU A 253 -25.24 -8.38 11.22
C LEU A 253 -25.40 -6.96 11.79
N SER A 254 -25.86 -5.99 10.99
CA SER A 254 -26.11 -4.63 11.46
C SER A 254 -27.36 -4.53 12.35
N CYS A 255 -28.38 -5.35 12.09
CA CYS A 255 -29.65 -5.29 12.81
C CYS A 255 -29.72 -6.18 14.07
N MET A 256 -28.71 -7.04 14.33
CA MET A 256 -28.72 -7.95 15.48
C MET A 256 -28.06 -7.33 16.73
N PRO A 257 -28.80 -7.08 17.82
CA PRO A 257 -28.23 -6.53 19.05
C PRO A 257 -27.51 -7.58 19.91
N HIS A 258 -27.91 -8.85 19.83
CA HIS A 258 -27.37 -9.91 20.69
C HIS A 258 -26.03 -10.44 20.17
N ALA A 259 -25.00 -10.41 21.03
CA ALA A 259 -23.64 -10.84 20.69
C ALA A 259 -23.58 -12.29 20.16
N ALA A 260 -24.27 -13.23 20.82
CA ALA A 260 -24.28 -14.64 20.41
C ALA A 260 -24.91 -14.85 19.02
N ALA A 261 -25.99 -14.13 18.71
CA ALA A 261 -26.64 -14.19 17.40
C ALA A 261 -25.75 -13.60 16.31
N ARG A 262 -25.08 -12.46 16.59
CA ARG A 262 -24.08 -11.88 15.71
C ARG A 262 -22.91 -12.81 15.42
N THR A 263 -22.39 -13.51 16.43
CA THR A 263 -21.30 -14.49 16.24
C THR A 263 -21.74 -15.61 15.31
N ARG A 264 -22.93 -16.20 15.53
CA ARG A 264 -23.46 -17.24 14.63
C ARG A 264 -23.66 -16.74 13.21
N GLN A 265 -24.20 -15.53 13.05
CA GLN A 265 -24.40 -14.93 11.74
C GLN A 265 -23.07 -14.65 11.03
N ARG A 266 -22.04 -14.23 11.77
CA ARG A 266 -20.69 -14.02 11.24
C ARG A 266 -20.10 -15.32 10.72
N LEU A 267 -20.24 -16.42 11.45
CA LEU A 267 -19.78 -17.74 10.99
C LEU A 267 -20.49 -18.18 9.70
N LEU A 268 -21.80 -17.92 9.57
CA LEU A 268 -22.53 -18.21 8.32
C LEU A 268 -22.02 -17.36 7.15
N PHE A 269 -21.74 -16.08 7.42
CA PHE A 269 -21.20 -15.18 6.41
C PHE A 269 -19.78 -15.59 5.98
N GLU A 270 -18.90 -15.90 6.94
CA GLU A 270 -17.55 -16.40 6.69
C GLU A 270 -17.58 -17.71 5.89
N ARG A 271 -18.50 -18.63 6.23
CA ARG A 271 -18.72 -19.85 5.45
C ARG A 271 -19.13 -19.54 4.01
N HIS A 272 -20.09 -18.64 3.81
CA HIS A 272 -20.51 -18.23 2.47
C HIS A 272 -19.35 -17.64 1.65
N LEU A 273 -18.52 -16.78 2.26
CA LEU A 273 -17.33 -16.22 1.62
C LEU A 273 -16.32 -17.32 1.27
N ALA A 274 -16.09 -18.27 2.16
CA ALA A 274 -15.22 -19.42 1.92
C ALA A 274 -15.74 -20.29 0.77
N ASP A 275 -17.05 -20.55 0.72
CA ASP A 275 -17.69 -21.31 -0.37
C ASP A 275 -17.48 -20.58 -1.71
N GLN A 276 -17.77 -19.28 -1.77
CA GLN A 276 -17.54 -18.45 -2.96
C GLN A 276 -16.07 -18.42 -3.39
N TYR A 277 -15.14 -18.38 -2.44
CA TYR A 277 -13.72 -18.41 -2.74
C TYR A 277 -13.31 -19.76 -3.34
N ARG A 278 -13.77 -20.87 -2.78
CA ARG A 278 -13.51 -22.21 -3.35
C ARG A 278 -14.02 -22.34 -4.78
N ASP A 279 -15.22 -21.85 -5.05
CA ASP A 279 -15.79 -21.85 -6.41
C ASP A 279 -14.88 -21.05 -7.38
N ARG A 280 -14.40 -19.88 -6.95
CA ARG A 280 -13.45 -19.08 -7.73
C ARG A 280 -12.12 -19.80 -7.94
N MET A 281 -11.58 -20.49 -6.94
CA MET A 281 -10.33 -21.25 -7.11
C MET A 281 -10.46 -22.34 -8.18
N ILE A 282 -11.58 -23.08 -8.18
CA ILE A 282 -11.85 -24.10 -9.20
C ILE A 282 -11.94 -23.45 -10.58
N TYR A 283 -12.68 -22.34 -10.71
CA TYR A 283 -12.77 -21.60 -11.95
C TYR A 283 -11.39 -21.09 -12.41
N TRP A 284 -10.59 -20.47 -11.53
CA TRP A 284 -9.28 -19.95 -11.89
C TRP A 284 -8.33 -21.05 -12.34
N LYS A 285 -8.34 -22.19 -11.65
CA LYS A 285 -7.57 -23.38 -12.03
C LYS A 285 -7.99 -23.86 -13.42
N THR A 286 -9.28 -24.15 -13.63
CA THR A 286 -9.78 -24.66 -14.92
C THR A 286 -9.59 -23.67 -16.06
N ARG A 287 -9.67 -22.36 -15.79
CA ARG A 287 -9.33 -21.32 -16.76
C ARG A 287 -7.85 -21.31 -17.11
N GLY A 288 -6.97 -21.46 -16.13
CA GLY A 288 -5.52 -21.58 -16.34
C GLY A 288 -5.20 -22.82 -17.16
N ASP A 289 -5.73 -23.97 -16.76
CA ASP A 289 -5.60 -25.24 -17.47
C ASP A 289 -6.10 -25.12 -18.91
N SER A 290 -7.23 -24.44 -19.15
CA SER A 290 -7.77 -24.22 -20.50
C SER A 290 -6.87 -23.37 -21.40
N ARG A 291 -6.01 -22.52 -20.84
CA ARG A 291 -5.06 -21.69 -21.61
C ARG A 291 -3.72 -22.38 -21.85
N ALA A 292 -3.41 -23.43 -21.09
CA ALA A 292 -2.13 -24.12 -21.17
C ALA A 292 -2.01 -24.92 -22.48
N LEU A 293 -0.86 -24.80 -23.15
CA LEU A 293 -0.56 -25.56 -24.36
C LEU A 293 -0.58 -27.07 -24.05
N GLY A 294 -1.29 -27.84 -24.87
CA GLY A 294 -1.41 -29.30 -24.72
C GLY A 294 -2.41 -29.75 -23.65
N SER A 295 -3.09 -28.84 -22.96
CA SER A 295 -4.19 -29.19 -22.06
C SER A 295 -5.41 -29.68 -22.82
N SER A 296 -6.07 -30.70 -22.28
CA SER A 296 -7.35 -31.24 -22.76
C SER A 296 -8.55 -30.68 -21.98
N THR A 297 -8.36 -29.61 -21.22
CA THR A 297 -9.41 -28.96 -20.43
C THR A 297 -9.95 -27.77 -21.20
N LEU A 298 -11.27 -27.60 -21.23
CA LEU A 298 -11.93 -26.42 -21.81
C LEU A 298 -12.80 -25.75 -20.75
N SER A 299 -12.53 -24.48 -20.48
CA SER A 299 -13.31 -23.66 -19.56
C SER A 299 -14.10 -22.60 -20.34
N ILE A 300 -15.42 -22.64 -20.22
CA ILE A 300 -16.35 -21.77 -20.95
C ILE A 300 -17.20 -20.99 -19.95
N ILE A 301 -17.26 -19.66 -20.14
CA ILE A 301 -18.27 -18.81 -19.49
C ILE A 301 -19.26 -18.36 -20.56
N MET A 302 -20.54 -18.48 -20.24
CA MET A 302 -21.61 -17.88 -21.03
C MET A 302 -22.41 -16.92 -20.15
N ASP A 303 -22.65 -15.71 -20.65
CA ASP A 303 -23.48 -14.72 -19.96
C ASP A 303 -24.35 -13.98 -20.97
N SER A 304 -25.59 -13.72 -20.58
CA SER A 304 -26.58 -12.99 -21.38
C SER A 304 -26.86 -11.63 -20.78
N VAL A 305 -26.72 -10.59 -21.59
CA VAL A 305 -27.04 -9.22 -21.21
C VAL A 305 -28.55 -9.06 -21.14
N ASP A 306 -29.03 -8.41 -20.07
CA ASP A 306 -30.43 -8.03 -19.92
C ASP A 306 -30.92 -7.22 -21.14
N GLN A 307 -31.99 -7.68 -21.76
CA GLN A 307 -32.61 -7.12 -22.96
C GLN A 307 -32.93 -5.62 -22.81
N ALA A 308 -33.30 -5.17 -21.61
CA ALA A 308 -33.60 -3.77 -21.35
C ALA A 308 -32.36 -2.87 -21.49
N LYS A 309 -31.16 -3.44 -21.34
CA LYS A 309 -29.89 -2.72 -21.40
C LYS A 309 -29.32 -2.61 -22.81
N PHE A 310 -29.82 -3.41 -23.76
CA PHE A 310 -29.30 -3.46 -25.13
C PHE A 310 -30.31 -2.99 -26.17
N ALA A 311 -30.58 -1.69 -26.15
CA ALA A 311 -31.32 -0.98 -27.19
C ALA A 311 -30.36 -0.38 -28.23
N TRP A 312 -30.63 -0.63 -29.53
CA TRP A 312 -29.85 -0.10 -30.65
C TRP A 312 -30.62 1.05 -31.34
N PRO A 313 -29.95 2.13 -31.81
CA PRO A 313 -28.52 2.42 -31.74
C PRO A 313 -28.02 2.92 -30.38
N ARG A 314 -26.74 2.62 -30.06
CA ARG A 314 -26.04 3.13 -28.87
C ARG A 314 -25.25 4.40 -29.23
N SER A 315 -25.89 5.55 -29.15
CA SER A 315 -25.22 6.86 -29.26
C SER A 315 -25.36 7.65 -27.95
N LYS A 316 -24.38 8.52 -27.65
CA LYS A 316 -24.42 9.43 -26.48
C LYS A 316 -25.69 10.28 -26.46
N VAL A 317 -26.24 10.62 -27.63
CA VAL A 317 -27.50 11.37 -27.77
C VAL A 317 -28.66 10.66 -27.08
N PHE A 318 -28.71 9.32 -27.15
CA PHE A 318 -29.77 8.51 -26.53
C PHE A 318 -29.58 8.26 -25.02
N ARG A 319 -28.61 8.92 -24.37
CA ARG A 319 -28.51 8.95 -22.90
C ARG A 319 -29.40 10.01 -22.27
N SER A 320 -29.89 10.99 -23.04
CA SER A 320 -30.83 11.99 -22.56
C SER A 320 -32.21 11.37 -22.31
N LYS A 321 -32.83 11.74 -21.18
CA LYS A 321 -34.20 11.30 -20.80
C LYS A 321 -35.25 11.59 -21.87
N GLN A 322 -35.02 12.58 -22.73
CA GLN A 322 -35.93 12.92 -23.83
C GLN A 322 -36.10 11.79 -24.85
N PHE A 323 -35.12 10.88 -24.95
CA PHE A 323 -35.15 9.76 -25.88
C PHE A 323 -35.55 8.43 -25.22
N ASP A 324 -35.97 8.43 -23.95
CA ASP A 324 -36.42 7.20 -23.28
C ASP A 324 -37.72 6.66 -23.89
N ALA A 325 -38.57 7.55 -24.42
CA ALA A 325 -39.82 7.18 -25.09
C ALA A 325 -39.63 6.67 -26.54
N PHE A 326 -38.42 6.77 -27.12
CA PHE A 326 -38.18 6.28 -28.47
C PHE A 326 -38.21 4.75 -28.50
N HIS A 327 -39.02 4.20 -29.42
CA HIS A 327 -39.05 2.76 -29.67
C HIS A 327 -37.75 2.34 -30.38
N ARG A 328 -36.82 1.79 -29.60
CA ARG A 328 -35.52 1.31 -30.09
C ARG A 328 -35.55 -0.21 -30.17
N PRO A 329 -35.08 -0.81 -31.29
CA PRO A 329 -34.87 -2.25 -31.37
C PRO A 329 -34.04 -2.76 -30.21
N ARG A 330 -34.53 -3.81 -29.55
CA ARG A 330 -33.81 -4.47 -28.46
C ARG A 330 -33.23 -5.77 -28.95
N LEU A 331 -32.00 -6.05 -28.55
CA LEU A 331 -31.31 -7.27 -28.93
C LEU A 331 -31.06 -8.10 -27.68
N HIS A 332 -31.23 -9.41 -27.81
CA HIS A 332 -30.69 -10.35 -26.84
C HIS A 332 -29.25 -10.63 -27.22
N ILE A 333 -28.33 -10.32 -26.31
CA ILE A 333 -26.90 -10.54 -26.53
C ILE A 333 -26.41 -11.54 -25.50
N THR A 334 -25.87 -12.64 -26.00
CA THR A 334 -25.22 -13.65 -25.18
C THR A 334 -23.77 -13.75 -25.63
N ALA A 335 -22.83 -13.57 -24.71
CA ALA A 335 -21.42 -13.76 -24.97
C ALA A 335 -20.98 -15.11 -24.41
N ALA A 336 -20.14 -15.81 -25.15
CA ALA A 336 -19.47 -17.02 -24.73
C ALA A 336 -17.96 -16.84 -24.84
N ILE A 337 -17.24 -17.07 -23.75
CA ILE A 337 -15.79 -17.00 -23.68
C ILE A 337 -15.26 -18.41 -23.43
N ALA A 338 -14.61 -18.99 -24.44
CA ALA A 338 -13.82 -20.21 -24.32
C ALA A 338 -12.37 -19.82 -24.04
N HIS A 339 -11.96 -19.90 -22.78
CA HIS A 339 -10.69 -19.32 -22.32
C HIS A 339 -9.49 -19.86 -23.09
N GLY A 340 -8.70 -18.96 -23.68
CA GLY A 340 -7.51 -19.32 -24.47
C GLY A 340 -7.79 -19.70 -25.92
N HIS A 341 -9.05 -19.77 -26.35
CA HIS A 341 -9.41 -20.25 -27.68
C HIS A 341 -10.28 -19.29 -28.48
N ALA A 342 -11.42 -18.85 -27.95
CA ALA A 342 -12.36 -18.03 -28.69
C ALA A 342 -13.27 -17.18 -27.80
N VAL A 343 -13.74 -16.07 -28.35
CA VAL A 343 -14.84 -15.27 -27.82
C VAL A 343 -15.92 -15.18 -28.89
N MET A 344 -17.14 -15.57 -28.57
CA MET A 344 -18.30 -15.53 -29.47
C MET A 344 -19.39 -14.65 -28.89
N VAL A 345 -20.02 -13.86 -29.74
CA VAL A 345 -21.15 -13.01 -29.38
C VAL A 345 -22.34 -13.42 -30.24
N TYR A 346 -23.38 -13.92 -29.59
CA TYR A 346 -24.64 -14.29 -30.19
C TYR A 346 -25.62 -13.14 -30.05
N VAL A 347 -26.21 -12.75 -31.17
CA VAL A 347 -27.19 -11.66 -31.23
C VAL A 347 -28.49 -12.22 -31.77
N ALA A 348 -29.57 -12.03 -31.03
CA ALA A 348 -30.91 -12.42 -31.44
C ALA A 348 -31.88 -11.23 -31.33
N HIS A 349 -32.94 -11.28 -32.13
CA HIS A 349 -34.03 -10.31 -32.06
C HIS A 349 -34.75 -10.41 -30.70
N SER A 350 -35.32 -9.30 -30.21
CA SER A 350 -36.06 -9.21 -28.94
C SER A 350 -37.14 -10.27 -28.75
N ASP A 351 -37.72 -10.71 -29.86
CA ASP A 351 -38.89 -11.58 -29.90
C ASP A 351 -38.51 -13.07 -29.84
N VAL A 352 -37.22 -13.37 -29.96
CA VAL A 352 -36.69 -14.72 -29.78
C VAL A 352 -36.67 -15.03 -28.29
N THR A 353 -37.44 -16.04 -27.89
CA THR A 353 -37.41 -16.54 -26.52
C THR A 353 -36.06 -17.20 -26.25
N GLN A 354 -35.29 -16.66 -25.30
CA GLN A 354 -34.08 -17.33 -24.81
C GLN A 354 -34.46 -18.29 -23.68
N ALA A 355 -34.14 -19.57 -23.89
CA ALA A 355 -34.34 -20.63 -22.90
C ALA A 355 -33.11 -21.55 -22.89
N GLY A 356 -33.17 -22.63 -22.09
CA GLY A 356 -32.09 -23.61 -22.04
C GLY A 356 -31.71 -24.20 -23.40
N ALA A 357 -32.69 -24.39 -24.30
CA ALA A 357 -32.44 -24.87 -25.67
C ALA A 357 -31.53 -23.91 -26.45
N THR A 358 -31.78 -22.60 -26.37
CA THR A 358 -30.95 -21.57 -26.99
C THR A 358 -29.50 -21.64 -26.49
N THR A 359 -29.30 -21.85 -25.19
CA THR A 359 -27.95 -22.00 -24.61
C THR A 359 -27.25 -23.25 -25.13
N VAL A 360 -27.97 -24.37 -25.26
CA VAL A 360 -27.42 -25.62 -25.83
C VAL A 360 -27.03 -25.43 -27.30
N ASP A 361 -27.84 -24.75 -28.09
CA ASP A 361 -27.53 -24.46 -29.50
C ASP A 361 -26.29 -23.56 -29.63
N MET A 362 -26.22 -22.50 -28.82
CA MET A 362 -25.05 -21.62 -28.75
C MET A 362 -23.79 -22.40 -28.32
N LEU A 363 -23.90 -23.30 -27.34
CA LEU A 363 -22.78 -24.13 -26.91
C LEU A 363 -22.36 -25.12 -28.00
N GLY A 364 -23.32 -25.76 -28.68
CA GLY A 364 -23.06 -26.66 -29.80
C GLY A 364 -22.37 -25.94 -30.96
N HIS A 365 -22.81 -24.72 -31.28
CA HIS A 365 -22.17 -23.88 -32.28
C HIS A 365 -20.73 -23.52 -31.89
N LEU A 366 -20.51 -23.06 -30.65
CA LEU A 366 -19.18 -22.76 -30.11
C LEU A 366 -18.25 -23.97 -30.23
N LEU A 367 -18.68 -25.14 -29.75
CA LEU A 367 -17.89 -26.38 -29.79
C LEU A 367 -17.58 -26.83 -31.22
N THR A 368 -18.54 -26.69 -32.13
CA THR A 368 -18.34 -26.99 -33.57
C THR A 368 -17.24 -26.11 -34.15
N ARG A 369 -17.21 -24.83 -33.80
CA ARG A 369 -16.20 -23.88 -34.29
C ARG A 369 -14.84 -24.09 -33.62
N LEU A 370 -14.82 -24.53 -32.37
CA LEU A 370 -13.59 -24.90 -31.67
C LEU A 370 -12.97 -26.18 -32.22
N LYS A 371 -13.75 -27.14 -32.75
CA LYS A 371 -13.24 -28.37 -33.37
C LYS A 371 -12.24 -28.10 -34.50
N ASP A 372 -12.41 -27.00 -35.23
CA ASP A 372 -11.51 -26.62 -36.31
C ASP A 372 -10.16 -26.09 -35.79
N SER A 373 -10.15 -25.43 -34.63
CA SER A 373 -8.99 -24.73 -34.07
C SER A 373 -8.28 -25.46 -32.93
N VAL A 374 -8.95 -26.40 -32.26
CA VAL A 374 -8.46 -27.13 -31.09
C VAL A 374 -8.29 -28.62 -31.46
N PRO A 375 -7.06 -29.11 -31.70
CA PRO A 375 -6.83 -30.44 -32.29
C PRO A 375 -7.42 -31.60 -31.49
N TRP A 376 -7.38 -31.53 -30.16
CA TRP A 376 -7.83 -32.62 -29.29
C TRP A 376 -9.36 -32.72 -29.17
N LEU A 377 -10.12 -31.73 -29.67
CA LEU A 377 -11.58 -31.81 -29.78
C LEU A 377 -12.03 -32.60 -31.02
N ARG A 378 -11.10 -32.98 -31.91
CA ARG A 378 -11.42 -33.83 -33.06
C ARG A 378 -11.49 -35.29 -32.57
N PRO A 379 -12.60 -36.00 -32.85
CA PRO A 379 -12.77 -37.39 -32.46
C PRO A 379 -11.81 -38.33 -33.19
#